data_AF-A0A957CEC2-F1
#
_entry.id   AF-A0A957CEC2-F1
#
_cell.length_a   1.000
_cell.length_b   1.000
_cell.length_c   1.000
_cell.angle_alpha   90.00
_cell.angle_beta   90.00
_cell.angle_gamma   90.00
#
_symmetry.space_group_name_H-M   'P 1'
#
loop_
_entity.id
_entity.type
_entity.pdbx_description
1 polymer ?
#
loop_
_entity_poly.entity_id
_entity_poly.type
_entity_poly.pdbx_seq_one_letter_code
_entity_poly.pdbx_strand_id
1 'polypeptide(L)'
;GATAVFLLTCLFTTNNIQAQDATPTPDRLAAPPTVPAPTQADEGAQLYWLHCQPCHGDRGQGLTDAPDDDWRAQYPMEDQFCWNSGCHGPRPYEEGFTIPRQVPALIGAEALGNFHTAADVYNYIRVAMPRQVPGSLADEEYLAITAFLSRAHEAWDGEVVTAVSAENIILNTPQPVLIEPTPTPLATAVATPTRQTAVSEMNWLLLGGGVLFLLLLGGVLWRKQIR
;
A
#
# COMPACT_ATOMS: atom_id res chain seq x y z
N GLY A 1 -76.28 -23.00 2.05
CA GLY A 1 -75.70 -23.27 3.38
C GLY A 1 -74.19 -23.23 3.25
N ALA A 2 -73.57 -22.28 3.94
CA ALA A 2 -72.14 -21.99 4.16
C ALA A 2 -71.07 -22.72 3.31
N THR A 3 -70.42 -21.97 2.41
CA THR A 3 -69.08 -22.25 1.88
C THR A 3 -68.03 -21.68 2.83
N ALA A 4 -67.18 -22.54 3.41
CA ALA A 4 -66.06 -22.15 4.26
C ALA A 4 -64.82 -21.87 3.39
N VAL A 5 -64.34 -20.63 3.43
CA VAL A 5 -63.08 -20.19 2.81
C VAL A 5 -61.94 -20.51 3.78
N PHE A 6 -61.06 -21.44 3.41
CA PHE A 6 -59.81 -21.70 4.12
C PHE A 6 -58.78 -20.63 3.72
N LEU A 7 -58.46 -19.73 4.65
CA LEU A 7 -57.32 -18.80 4.52
C LEU A 7 -56.03 -19.54 4.88
N LEU A 8 -55.16 -19.73 3.88
CA LEU A 8 -53.81 -20.25 4.05
C LEU A 8 -52.88 -19.09 4.41
N THR A 9 -52.49 -18.97 5.68
CA THR A 9 -51.51 -17.98 6.14
C THR A 9 -50.10 -18.50 5.90
N CYS A 10 -49.39 -17.91 4.94
CA CYS A 10 -47.94 -18.10 4.80
C CYS A 10 -47.22 -17.35 5.93
N LEU A 11 -46.60 -18.09 6.85
CA LEU A 11 -45.62 -17.54 7.79
C LEU A 11 -44.31 -17.26 7.04
N PHE A 12 -44.00 -15.99 6.83
CA PHE A 12 -42.68 -15.56 6.36
C PHE A 12 -41.74 -15.51 7.56
N THR A 13 -40.86 -16.52 7.68
CA THR A 13 -39.70 -16.46 8.57
C THR A 13 -38.73 -15.43 8.00
N THR A 14 -38.54 -14.31 8.69
CA THR A 14 -37.48 -13.36 8.37
C THR A 14 -36.14 -13.98 8.76
N ASN A 15 -35.43 -14.55 7.78
CA ASN A 15 -34.02 -14.86 7.93
C ASN A 15 -33.27 -13.54 8.17
N ASN A 16 -32.83 -13.34 9.41
CA ASN A 16 -31.91 -12.27 9.77
C ASN A 16 -30.56 -12.57 9.12
N ILE A 17 -30.34 -12.07 7.90
CA ILE A 17 -29.00 -11.97 7.33
C ILE A 17 -28.34 -10.79 8.04
N GLN A 18 -27.59 -11.10 9.12
CA GLN A 18 -26.63 -10.16 9.67
C GLN A 18 -25.63 -9.86 8.56
N ALA A 19 -25.68 -8.64 8.03
CA ALA A 19 -24.62 -8.12 7.18
C ALA A 19 -23.32 -8.24 7.98
N GLN A 20 -22.36 -9.00 7.46
CA GLN A 20 -21.02 -8.99 8.01
C GLN A 20 -20.45 -7.62 7.69
N ASP A 21 -20.22 -6.81 8.73
CA ASP A 21 -19.54 -5.52 8.59
C ASP A 21 -18.18 -5.78 7.92
N ALA A 22 -18.02 -5.27 6.70
CA ALA A 22 -16.74 -5.33 6.00
C ALA A 22 -15.69 -4.61 6.84
N THR A 23 -14.59 -5.28 7.17
CA THR A 23 -13.46 -4.62 7.83
C THR A 23 -12.97 -3.50 6.92
N PRO A 24 -12.91 -2.24 7.39
CA PRO A 24 -12.43 -1.14 6.57
C PRO A 24 -10.99 -1.41 6.14
N THR A 25 -10.68 -1.07 4.89
CA THR A 25 -9.30 -1.12 4.37
C THR A 25 -8.42 -0.21 5.25
N PRO A 26 -7.29 -0.72 5.79
CA PRO A 26 -6.40 0.10 6.59
C PRO A 26 -5.86 1.30 5.80
N ASP A 27 -5.93 2.50 6.39
CA ASP A 27 -5.22 3.68 5.90
C ASP A 27 -3.72 3.49 6.17
N ARG A 28 -2.94 3.43 5.10
CA ARG A 28 -1.48 3.18 5.16
C ARG A 28 -0.68 4.47 5.23
N LEU A 29 -1.33 5.61 5.04
CA LEU A 29 -0.75 6.95 5.19
C LEU A 29 -1.07 7.56 6.55
N ALA A 30 -1.94 6.93 7.34
CA ALA A 30 -2.24 7.35 8.70
C ALA A 30 -0.96 7.38 9.57
N ALA A 31 -0.87 8.41 10.40
CA ALA A 31 0.17 8.48 11.43
C ALA A 31 0.10 7.25 12.35
N PRO A 32 1.26 6.76 12.85
CA PRO A 32 1.25 5.72 13.86
C PRO A 32 0.38 6.12 15.06
N PRO A 33 -0.20 5.17 15.81
CA PRO A 33 -1.00 5.50 16.97
C PRO A 33 -0.13 6.13 18.07
N THR A 34 -0.67 7.13 18.77
CA THR A 34 -0.05 7.69 19.98
C THR A 34 -0.45 6.88 21.20
N VAL A 35 0.48 6.67 22.15
CA VAL A 35 0.22 6.01 23.43
C VAL A 35 0.47 6.98 24.60
N PRO A 36 -0.17 6.80 25.78
CA PRO A 36 -0.06 7.76 26.90
C PRO A 36 1.36 7.97 27.46
N ALA A 37 2.25 6.99 27.29
CA ALA A 37 3.64 7.05 27.69
C ALA A 37 4.48 6.43 26.55
N PRO A 38 4.78 7.19 25.50
CA PRO A 38 5.50 6.67 24.35
C PRO A 38 6.93 6.30 24.75
N THR A 39 7.41 5.18 24.20
CA THR A 39 8.84 4.90 24.22
C THR A 39 9.56 5.78 23.21
N GLN A 40 10.88 5.90 23.32
CA GLN A 40 11.67 6.66 22.35
C GLN A 40 11.47 6.15 20.90
N ALA A 41 11.30 4.85 20.70
CA ALA A 41 11.00 4.29 19.38
C ALA A 41 9.57 4.59 18.89
N ASP A 42 8.61 4.85 19.79
CA ASP A 42 7.27 5.30 19.40
C ASP A 42 7.30 6.74 18.89
N GLU A 43 8.07 7.61 19.55
CA GLU A 43 8.35 8.95 19.05
C GLU A 43 9.09 8.89 17.71
N GLY A 44 10.09 8.01 17.61
CA GLY A 44 10.80 7.74 16.37
C GLY A 44 9.90 7.28 15.22
N ALA A 45 8.85 6.52 15.50
CA ALA A 45 7.88 6.10 14.49
C ALA A 45 7.07 7.30 13.94
N GLN A 46 6.71 8.26 14.79
CA GLN A 46 6.03 9.50 14.37
C GLN A 46 6.95 10.35 13.48
N LEU A 47 8.20 10.50 13.89
CA LEU A 47 9.21 11.24 13.14
C LEU A 47 9.51 10.55 11.79
N TYR A 48 9.59 9.22 11.79
CA TYR A 48 9.74 8.43 10.57
C TYR A 48 8.56 8.65 9.62
N TRP A 49 7.32 8.56 10.11
CA TRP A 49 6.12 8.82 9.32
C TRP A 49 6.14 10.22 8.68
N LEU A 50 6.54 11.23 9.44
CA LEU A 50 6.55 12.62 8.97
C LEU A 50 7.69 12.93 7.99
N HIS A 51 8.90 12.40 8.25
CA HIS A 51 10.12 12.83 7.57
C HIS A 51 10.73 11.80 6.62
N CYS A 52 10.41 10.51 6.79
CA CYS A 52 11.10 9.41 6.11
C CYS A 52 10.16 8.62 5.19
N GLN A 53 8.96 8.29 5.66
CA GLN A 53 7.98 7.46 4.95
C GLN A 53 7.69 7.93 3.52
N PRO A 54 7.54 9.24 3.21
CA PRO A 54 7.24 9.67 1.84
C PRO A 54 8.27 9.19 0.80
N CYS A 55 9.52 8.91 1.23
CA CYS A 55 10.58 8.40 0.37
C CYS A 55 10.94 6.93 0.66
N HIS A 56 10.91 6.51 1.93
CA HIS A 56 11.38 5.19 2.35
C HIS A 56 10.26 4.16 2.54
N GLY A 57 9.00 4.56 2.30
CA GLY A 57 7.84 3.70 2.40
C GLY A 57 7.29 3.58 3.82
N ASP A 58 6.01 3.23 3.91
CA ASP A 58 5.27 3.10 5.17
C ASP A 58 5.77 1.93 6.05
N ARG A 59 6.40 0.92 5.44
CA ARG A 59 7.06 -0.20 6.11
C ARG A 59 8.57 -0.15 6.02
N GLY A 60 9.16 0.95 5.54
CA GLY A 60 10.61 1.03 5.32
C GLY A 60 11.12 0.21 4.14
N GLN A 61 10.25 -0.18 3.21
CA GLN A 61 10.58 -1.01 2.05
C GLN A 61 11.32 -0.28 0.92
N GLY A 62 11.45 1.05 1.02
CA GLY A 62 12.04 1.88 -0.03
C GLY A 62 11.07 2.15 -1.19
N LEU A 63 11.59 2.71 -2.27
CA LEU A 63 10.85 3.03 -3.49
C LEU A 63 11.59 2.53 -4.74
N THR A 64 10.82 2.06 -5.72
CA THR A 64 11.30 1.70 -7.07
C THR A 64 10.44 2.37 -8.15
N ASP A 65 10.91 2.36 -9.39
CA ASP A 65 10.21 2.93 -10.56
C ASP A 65 8.74 2.48 -10.71
N ALA A 66 8.41 1.24 -10.34
CA ALA A 66 7.06 0.70 -10.49
C ALA A 66 6.19 1.06 -9.28
N PRO A 67 4.95 1.58 -9.43
CA PRO A 67 3.98 1.72 -8.34
C PRO A 67 3.31 0.37 -8.04
N ASP A 68 4.12 -0.63 -7.71
CA ASP A 68 3.66 -1.99 -7.41
C ASP A 68 3.34 -2.21 -5.92
N ASP A 69 3.42 -1.15 -5.11
CA ASP A 69 3.06 -1.20 -3.69
C ASP A 69 1.67 -0.59 -3.41
N ASP A 70 1.02 -1.17 -2.40
CA ASP A 70 -0.36 -0.87 -2.01
C ASP A 70 -0.51 0.46 -1.23
N TRP A 71 0.60 1.04 -0.75
CA TRP A 71 0.58 2.30 -0.01
C TRP A 71 0.65 3.51 -0.94
N ARG A 72 1.45 3.48 -2.02
CA ARG A 72 1.45 4.59 -3.00
C ARG A 72 0.11 4.72 -3.72
N ALA A 73 -0.60 3.61 -3.90
CA ALA A 73 -1.95 3.62 -4.45
C ALA A 73 -2.95 4.48 -3.66
N GLN A 74 -2.63 4.88 -2.42
CA GLN A 74 -3.46 5.75 -1.59
C GLN A 74 -3.26 7.24 -1.86
N TYR A 75 -2.17 7.63 -2.53
CA TYR A 75 -1.99 9.01 -2.98
C TYR A 75 -2.88 9.32 -4.18
N PRO A 76 -3.21 10.61 -4.41
CA PRO A 76 -3.72 11.08 -5.69
C PRO A 76 -2.84 10.58 -6.84
N MET A 77 -3.44 10.27 -8.00
CA MET A 77 -2.76 9.62 -9.12
C MET A 77 -1.52 10.40 -9.60
N GLU A 78 -1.58 11.72 -9.52
CA GLU A 78 -0.50 12.66 -9.84
C GLU A 78 0.73 12.51 -8.91
N ASP A 79 0.54 12.04 -7.68
CA ASP A 79 1.59 11.95 -6.65
C ASP A 79 2.19 10.54 -6.52
N GLN A 80 1.62 9.53 -7.19
CA GLN A 80 2.10 8.13 -7.14
C GLN A 80 3.44 7.93 -7.86
N PHE A 81 3.80 8.86 -8.74
CA PHE A 81 4.98 8.80 -9.61
C PHE A 81 6.03 9.86 -9.20
N CYS A 82 6.73 9.59 -8.10
CA CYS A 82 7.56 10.59 -7.41
C CYS A 82 8.62 11.27 -8.29
N TRP A 83 9.17 10.58 -9.30
CA TRP A 83 10.22 11.07 -10.21
C TRP A 83 9.70 11.59 -11.56
N ASN A 84 8.40 11.83 -11.72
CA ASN A 84 7.88 12.49 -12.92
C ASN A 84 8.37 13.95 -13.01
N SER A 85 8.38 14.49 -14.24
CA SER A 85 8.71 15.90 -14.48
C SER A 85 7.68 16.80 -13.79
N GLY A 86 8.14 17.83 -13.07
CA GLY A 86 7.32 18.65 -12.18
C GLY A 86 7.32 18.19 -10.73
N CYS A 87 7.72 16.94 -10.45
CA CYS A 87 7.92 16.35 -9.12
C CYS A 87 9.43 16.24 -8.81
N HIS A 88 9.93 15.10 -8.31
CA HIS A 88 11.36 14.88 -8.04
C HIS A 88 12.17 14.33 -9.24
N GLY A 89 11.67 14.56 -10.47
CA GLY A 89 12.29 14.13 -11.73
C GLY A 89 13.32 15.11 -12.31
N PRO A 90 13.73 14.94 -13.59
CA PRO A 90 14.78 15.77 -14.23
C PRO A 90 14.50 17.28 -14.29
N ARG A 91 13.25 17.69 -14.09
CA ARG A 91 12.82 19.09 -14.01
C ARG A 91 11.89 19.24 -12.80
N PRO A 92 12.42 19.43 -11.59
CA PRO A 92 11.59 19.66 -10.42
C PRO A 92 10.94 21.05 -10.46
N TYR A 93 9.97 21.28 -9.57
CA TYR A 93 9.37 22.59 -9.34
C TYR A 93 10.41 23.62 -8.84
N GLU A 94 10.03 24.90 -8.80
CA GLU A 94 10.90 25.98 -8.28
C GLU A 94 11.20 25.72 -6.80
N GLU A 95 12.47 25.56 -6.43
CA GLU A 95 12.96 25.09 -5.11
C GLU A 95 12.83 23.57 -4.83
N GLY A 96 12.42 22.78 -5.82
CA GLY A 96 12.39 21.33 -5.71
C GLY A 96 13.77 20.68 -5.83
N PHE A 97 13.85 19.41 -5.43
CA PHE A 97 15.05 18.58 -5.53
C PHE A 97 14.75 17.29 -6.27
N THR A 98 15.80 16.67 -6.83
CA THR A 98 15.68 15.37 -7.51
C THR A 98 15.98 14.22 -6.56
N ILE A 99 15.30 13.09 -6.73
CA ILE A 99 15.62 11.84 -6.03
C ILE A 99 16.14 10.78 -7.00
N PRO A 100 17.00 9.85 -6.53
CA PRO A 100 17.32 8.67 -7.32
C PRO A 100 16.04 7.85 -7.59
N ARG A 101 16.01 7.14 -8.71
CA ARG A 101 14.90 6.26 -9.09
C ARG A 101 14.79 4.98 -8.25
N GLN A 102 15.68 4.83 -7.29
CA GLN A 102 15.66 3.80 -6.28
C GLN A 102 15.96 4.45 -4.94
N VAL A 103 15.01 4.41 -4.03
CA VAL A 103 15.20 4.82 -2.64
C VAL A 103 15.39 3.55 -1.82
N PRO A 104 16.49 3.42 -1.04
CA PRO A 104 16.78 2.19 -0.34
C PRO A 104 15.75 1.90 0.75
N ALA A 105 15.54 0.60 0.99
CA ALA A 105 14.83 0.11 2.15
C ALA A 105 15.60 0.43 3.44
N LEU A 106 14.86 0.79 4.48
CA LEU A 106 15.36 1.00 5.85
C LEU A 106 14.98 -0.14 6.79
N ILE A 107 14.01 -0.99 6.41
CA ILE A 107 13.56 -2.16 7.18
C ILE A 107 13.44 -3.37 6.23
N GLY A 108 13.89 -4.54 6.69
CA GLY A 108 13.90 -5.80 5.92
C GLY A 108 15.26 -6.50 5.92
N ALA A 109 15.32 -7.72 5.38
CA ALA A 109 16.46 -8.64 5.51
C ALA A 109 17.83 -8.08 5.06
N GLU A 110 17.84 -7.17 4.09
CA GLU A 110 19.07 -6.55 3.56
C GLU A 110 19.13 -5.04 3.82
N ALA A 111 18.14 -4.50 4.53
CA ALA A 111 18.08 -3.07 4.80
C ALA A 111 19.19 -2.69 5.78
N LEU A 112 19.75 -1.49 5.58
CA LEU A 112 20.85 -0.96 6.41
C LEU A 112 22.12 -1.82 6.46
N GLY A 113 22.30 -2.80 5.56
CA GLY A 113 23.47 -3.72 5.59
C GLY A 113 24.85 -3.06 5.47
N ASN A 114 24.93 -1.79 5.06
CA ASN A 114 26.15 -0.99 5.05
C ASN A 114 26.48 -0.34 6.41
N PHE A 115 25.59 -0.47 7.41
CA PHE A 115 25.74 0.06 8.76
C PHE A 115 25.93 -1.11 9.73
N HIS A 116 26.96 -1.05 10.56
CA HIS A 116 27.24 -2.12 11.53
C HIS A 116 26.44 -1.90 12.82
N THR A 117 26.38 -0.64 13.27
CA THR A 117 25.75 -0.24 14.52
C THR A 117 24.65 0.79 14.32
N ALA A 118 23.79 0.95 15.32
CA ALA A 118 22.82 2.04 15.35
C ALA A 118 23.51 3.42 15.37
N ALA A 119 24.72 3.53 15.93
CA ALA A 119 25.50 4.76 15.87
C ALA A 119 25.87 5.13 14.42
N ASP A 120 26.16 4.16 13.55
CA ASP A 120 26.46 4.44 12.13
C ASP A 120 25.24 5.05 11.43
N VAL A 121 24.05 4.52 11.72
CA VAL A 121 22.78 5.06 11.22
C VAL A 121 22.54 6.46 11.75
N TYR A 122 22.61 6.66 13.07
CA TYR A 122 22.45 7.98 13.72
C TYR A 122 23.38 9.03 13.10
N ASN A 123 24.67 8.70 12.96
CA ASN A 123 25.67 9.59 12.39
C ASN A 123 25.44 9.90 10.92
N TYR A 124 24.90 8.95 10.15
CA TYR A 124 24.55 9.19 8.76
C TYR A 124 23.31 10.07 8.62
N ILE A 125 22.20 9.73 9.30
CA ILE A 125 20.93 10.43 9.11
C ILE A 125 21.01 11.87 9.59
N ARG A 126 21.78 12.17 10.65
CA ARG A 126 21.91 13.53 11.17
C ARG A 126 22.59 14.51 10.21
N VAL A 127 23.38 14.03 9.25
CA VAL A 127 24.10 14.89 8.28
C VAL A 127 23.55 14.78 6.85
N ALA A 128 22.84 13.70 6.52
CA ALA A 128 22.39 13.42 5.16
C ALA A 128 20.86 13.37 5.01
N MET A 129 20.12 13.37 6.12
CA MET A 129 18.66 13.26 6.12
C MET A 129 18.01 14.37 6.97
N PRO A 130 16.73 14.68 6.73
CA PRO A 130 15.95 14.30 5.55
C PRO A 130 16.54 14.87 4.25
N ARG A 131 16.39 14.18 3.12
CA ARG A 131 17.09 14.55 1.86
C ARG A 131 16.82 15.99 1.43
N GLN A 132 15.61 16.49 1.66
CA GLN A 132 15.21 17.85 1.31
C GLN A 132 15.96 18.92 2.09
N VAL A 133 16.27 18.66 3.36
CA VAL A 133 16.92 19.59 4.28
C VAL A 133 17.77 18.81 5.30
N PRO A 134 18.96 18.32 4.91
CA PRO A 134 19.79 17.54 5.82
C PRO A 134 20.15 18.30 7.10
N GLY A 135 20.12 17.61 8.25
CA GLY A 135 20.43 18.21 9.55
C GLY A 135 19.35 19.13 10.12
N SER A 136 18.11 19.06 9.61
CA SER A 136 17.01 19.93 10.06
C SER A 136 16.38 19.53 11.40
N LEU A 137 16.63 18.31 11.88
CA LEU A 137 16.05 17.79 13.13
C LEU A 137 17.03 17.96 14.30
N ALA A 138 16.50 17.95 15.52
CA ALA A 138 17.32 17.92 16.74
C ALA A 138 18.05 16.56 16.88
N ASP A 139 19.16 16.54 17.62
CA ASP A 139 19.92 15.31 17.86
C ASP A 139 19.06 14.23 18.54
N GLU A 140 18.17 14.64 19.45
CA GLU A 140 17.22 13.75 20.13
C GLU A 140 16.20 13.13 19.17
N GLU A 141 15.75 13.88 18.16
CA GLU A 141 14.83 13.38 17.13
C GLU A 141 15.51 12.36 16.23
N TYR A 142 16.78 12.59 15.86
CA TYR A 142 17.56 11.59 15.12
C TYR A 142 17.83 10.33 15.96
N LEU A 143 18.08 10.46 17.26
CA LEU A 143 18.20 9.31 18.16
C LEU A 143 16.88 8.56 18.29
N ALA A 144 15.74 9.25 18.31
CA ALA A 144 14.42 8.62 18.31
C ALA A 144 14.15 7.81 17.04
N ILE A 145 14.45 8.38 15.86
CA ILE A 145 14.39 7.65 14.58
C ILE A 145 15.34 6.43 14.61
N THR A 146 16.54 6.59 15.18
CA THR A 146 17.50 5.49 15.33
C THR A 146 16.98 4.37 16.23
N ALA A 147 16.32 4.71 17.34
CA ALA A 147 15.66 3.73 18.22
C ALA A 147 14.52 3.00 17.50
N PHE A 148 13.72 3.73 16.70
CA PHE A 148 12.68 3.14 15.86
C PHE A 148 13.23 2.12 14.87
N LEU A 149 14.29 2.47 14.13
CA LEU A 149 14.92 1.55 13.18
C LEU A 149 15.56 0.36 13.92
N SER A 150 16.23 0.60 15.05
CA SER A 150 16.81 -0.48 15.86
C SER A 150 15.74 -1.46 16.35
N ARG A 151 14.57 -0.97 16.76
CA ARG A 151 13.40 -1.79 17.12
C ARG A 151 12.89 -2.60 15.93
N ALA A 152 12.77 -1.98 14.76
CA ALA A 152 12.29 -2.64 13.54
C ALA A 152 13.23 -3.75 13.04
N HIS A 153 14.51 -3.68 13.43
CA HIS A 153 15.54 -4.70 13.19
C HIS A 153 15.71 -5.66 14.38
N GLU A 154 14.82 -5.63 15.37
CA GLU A 154 14.86 -6.48 16.57
C GLU A 154 16.18 -6.36 17.38
N ALA A 155 16.92 -5.27 17.20
CA ALA A 155 18.22 -5.04 17.82
C ALA A 155 18.13 -4.21 19.11
N TRP A 156 16.96 -3.67 19.43
CA TRP A 156 16.75 -2.77 20.56
C TRP A 156 16.09 -3.46 21.75
N ASP A 157 16.60 -3.19 22.96
CA ASP A 157 16.16 -3.76 24.23
C ASP A 157 15.10 -2.94 24.97
N GLY A 158 14.75 -1.76 24.45
CA GLY A 158 13.78 -0.85 25.05
C GLY A 158 14.38 0.26 25.92
N GLU A 159 15.69 0.25 26.15
CA GLU A 159 16.38 1.30 26.91
C GLU A 159 16.61 2.56 26.05
N VAL A 160 16.78 3.71 26.70
CA VAL A 160 17.00 4.97 25.96
C VAL A 160 18.28 4.90 25.12
N VAL A 161 18.12 5.11 23.82
CA VAL A 161 19.22 5.23 22.86
C VAL A 161 19.81 6.63 22.96
N THR A 162 21.11 6.67 23.23
CA THR A 162 21.98 7.84 23.26
C THR A 162 23.05 7.67 22.20
N ALA A 163 23.78 8.74 21.86
CA ALA A 163 24.91 8.63 20.94
C ALA A 163 25.94 7.56 21.35
N VAL A 164 26.14 7.37 22.67
CA VAL A 164 27.08 6.38 23.21
C VAL A 164 26.46 4.98 23.24
N SER A 165 25.21 4.82 23.70
CA SER A 165 24.60 3.49 23.76
C SER A 165 24.32 2.91 22.36
N ALA A 166 24.10 3.77 21.35
CA ALA A 166 23.93 3.36 19.97
C ALA A 166 25.14 2.62 19.36
N GLU A 167 26.35 2.84 19.88
CA GLU A 167 27.57 2.14 19.44
C GLU A 167 27.53 0.63 19.76
N ASN A 168 26.68 0.23 20.72
CA ASN A 168 26.57 -1.16 21.18
C ASN A 168 25.36 -1.90 20.58
N ILE A 169 24.53 -1.22 19.78
CA ILE A 169 23.35 -1.81 19.14
C ILE A 169 23.76 -2.27 17.74
N ILE A 170 23.86 -3.58 17.52
CA ILE A 170 24.28 -4.17 16.24
C ILE A 170 23.07 -4.36 15.33
N LEU A 171 23.11 -3.75 14.13
CA LEU A 171 22.00 -3.82 13.17
C LEU A 171 22.17 -4.90 12.10
N ASN A 172 23.40 -5.32 11.80
CA ASN A 172 23.67 -6.27 10.71
C ASN A 172 23.69 -7.75 11.14
N THR A 173 23.08 -8.08 12.28
CA THR A 173 23.09 -9.46 12.76
C THR A 173 22.43 -10.36 11.72
N PRO A 174 23.11 -11.38 11.16
CA PRO A 174 22.46 -12.29 10.23
C PRO A 174 21.34 -13.00 10.99
N GLN A 175 20.08 -12.58 10.82
CA GLN A 175 18.98 -13.33 11.39
C GLN A 175 19.04 -14.74 10.77
N PRO A 176 19.17 -15.81 11.58
CA PRO A 176 18.80 -17.13 11.10
C PRO A 176 17.32 -17.02 10.77
N VAL A 177 16.96 -17.15 9.49
CA VAL A 177 15.57 -17.22 9.06
C VAL A 177 14.99 -18.51 9.63
N LEU A 178 14.51 -18.48 10.87
CA LEU A 178 13.58 -19.47 11.36
C LEU A 178 12.27 -19.15 10.67
N ILE A 179 12.08 -19.76 9.49
CA ILE A 179 10.76 -19.95 8.90
C ILE A 179 10.01 -20.82 9.92
N GLU A 180 9.36 -20.21 10.92
CA GLU A 180 8.30 -20.92 11.61
C GLU A 180 7.25 -21.24 10.53
N PRO A 181 6.92 -22.52 10.29
CA PRO A 181 5.90 -22.86 9.32
C PRO A 181 4.61 -22.17 9.78
N THR A 182 4.12 -21.25 8.95
CA THR A 182 2.79 -20.65 9.10
C THR A 182 1.81 -21.77 9.43
N PRO A 183 1.00 -21.66 10.51
CA PRO A 183 0.03 -22.69 10.82
C PRO A 183 -0.86 -22.87 9.60
N THR A 184 -0.81 -24.08 9.02
CA THR A 184 -1.69 -24.50 7.94
C THR A 184 -3.10 -24.10 8.31
N PRO A 185 -3.76 -23.19 7.57
CA PRO A 185 -5.15 -22.87 7.85
C PRO A 185 -5.93 -24.17 7.75
N LEU A 186 -6.68 -24.48 8.80
CA LEU A 186 -7.58 -25.63 8.86
C LEU A 186 -8.45 -25.57 7.60
N ALA A 187 -8.38 -26.62 6.78
CA ALA A 187 -9.05 -26.68 5.49
C ALA A 187 -10.51 -26.26 5.64
N THR A 188 -10.82 -25.05 5.15
CA THR A 188 -12.20 -24.60 5.03
C THR A 188 -12.84 -25.48 3.97
N ALA A 189 -13.97 -26.10 4.32
CA ALA A 189 -14.71 -27.01 3.46
C ALA A 189 -14.86 -26.44 2.05
N VAL A 190 -14.43 -27.23 1.07
CA VAL A 190 -14.58 -26.93 -0.36
C VAL A 190 -16.05 -26.67 -0.65
N ALA A 191 -16.38 -25.42 -0.97
CA ALA A 191 -17.68 -25.10 -1.53
C ALA A 191 -17.81 -25.82 -2.88
N THR A 192 -18.84 -26.65 -3.01
CA THR A 192 -19.25 -27.28 -4.27
C THR A 192 -19.38 -26.19 -5.34
N PRO A 193 -18.76 -26.33 -6.53
CA PRO A 193 -18.91 -25.34 -7.59
C PRO A 193 -20.37 -25.34 -8.06
N THR A 194 -21.11 -24.30 -7.70
CA THR A 194 -22.37 -23.97 -8.36
C THR A 194 -22.06 -23.73 -9.83
N ARG A 195 -22.63 -24.58 -10.70
CA ARG A 195 -22.55 -24.51 -12.15
C ARG A 195 -22.95 -23.10 -12.62
N GLN A 196 -21.97 -22.23 -12.87
CA GLN A 196 -22.17 -21.00 -13.61
C GLN A 196 -22.62 -21.38 -15.02
N THR A 197 -23.89 -21.11 -15.33
CA THR A 197 -24.39 -21.12 -16.70
C THR A 197 -23.64 -20.02 -17.45
N ALA A 198 -22.73 -20.44 -18.33
CA ALA A 198 -22.06 -19.56 -19.28
C ALA A 198 -23.12 -18.79 -20.07
N VAL A 199 -23.24 -17.49 -19.81
CA VAL A 199 -23.83 -16.57 -20.78
C VAL A 199 -22.77 -16.41 -21.87
N SER A 200 -23.06 -17.02 -23.01
CA SER A 200 -22.20 -17.02 -24.18
C SER A 200 -21.95 -15.59 -24.65
N GLU A 201 -20.68 -15.28 -24.83
CA GLU A 201 -20.13 -14.33 -25.82
C GLU A 201 -21.19 -13.73 -26.76
N MET A 202 -21.41 -12.44 -26.54
CA MET A 202 -22.20 -11.53 -27.36
C MET A 202 -21.79 -11.64 -28.83
N ASN A 203 -22.76 -11.99 -29.69
CA ASN A 203 -22.61 -12.09 -31.14
C ASN A 203 -22.43 -10.69 -31.79
N TRP A 204 -21.23 -10.11 -31.69
CA TRP A 204 -20.83 -8.85 -32.32
C TRP A 204 -20.87 -8.87 -33.86
N LEU A 205 -21.01 -10.04 -34.48
CA LEU A 205 -21.12 -10.17 -35.94
C LEU A 205 -22.49 -9.72 -36.50
N LEU A 206 -23.56 -9.72 -35.69
CA LEU A 206 -24.89 -9.30 -36.16
C LEU A 206 -25.09 -7.78 -36.17
N LEU A 207 -24.44 -7.04 -35.28
CA LEU A 207 -24.50 -5.58 -35.27
C LEU A 207 -23.60 -4.94 -36.36
N GLY A 208 -22.43 -5.52 -36.64
CA GLY A 208 -21.56 -5.05 -37.72
C GLY A 208 -22.13 -5.32 -39.13
N GLY A 209 -22.74 -6.50 -39.34
CA GLY A 209 -23.30 -6.88 -40.63
C GLY A 209 -24.55 -6.08 -41.03
N GLY A 210 -25.42 -5.76 -40.05
CA GLY A 210 -26.66 -5.01 -40.31
C GLY A 210 -26.42 -3.56 -40.75
N VAL A 211 -25.43 -2.89 -40.17
CA VAL A 211 -25.09 -1.50 -40.51
C VAL A 211 -24.47 -1.40 -41.90
N LEU A 212 -23.61 -2.35 -42.29
CA LEU A 212 -23.01 -2.38 -43.62
C LEU A 212 -24.05 -2.67 -44.73
N PHE A 213 -25.01 -3.55 -44.44
CA PHE A 213 -26.09 -3.88 -45.39
C PHE A 213 -27.06 -2.70 -45.62
N LEU A 214 -27.39 -1.95 -44.57
CA LEU A 214 -28.25 -0.76 -44.66
C LEU A 214 -27.58 0.40 -45.42
N LEU A 215 -26.27 0.60 -45.25
CA LEU A 215 -25.52 1.62 -46.00
C LEU A 215 -25.40 1.29 -47.49
N LEU A 216 -25.23 0.00 -47.84
CA LEU A 216 -25.17 -0.44 -49.24
C LEU A 216 -26.54 -0.36 -49.94
N LEU A 217 -27.63 -0.73 -49.26
CA LEU A 217 -29.00 -0.57 -49.79
C LEU A 217 -29.40 0.90 -49.93
N GLY A 218 -29.08 1.74 -48.95
CA GLY A 218 -29.31 3.19 -49.01
C GLY A 218 -28.57 3.86 -50.16
N GLY A 219 -27.31 3.49 -50.39
CA GLY A 219 -26.50 4.02 -51.50
C GLY A 219 -27.02 3.62 -52.89
N VAL A 220 -27.55 2.41 -53.05
CA VAL A 220 -28.12 1.93 -54.33
C VAL A 220 -29.46 2.59 -54.64
N LEU A 221 -30.30 2.83 -53.62
CA LEU A 221 -31.58 3.51 -53.78
C LEU A 221 -31.42 5.00 -54.07
N TRP A 222 -30.47 5.68 -53.43
CA TRP A 222 -30.13 7.08 -53.73
C TRP A 222 -29.64 7.23 -55.18
N ARG A 223 -28.78 6.33 -55.67
CA ARG A 223 -28.29 6.37 -57.06
C ARG A 223 -29.38 6.22 -58.12
N LYS A 224 -30.52 5.61 -57.80
CA LYS A 224 -31.68 5.47 -58.69
C LYS A 224 -32.60 6.69 -58.70
N GLN A 225 -32.50 7.59 -57.72
CA GLN A 225 -33.30 8.84 -57.65
C GLN A 225 -32.61 10.04 -58.32
N ILE A 226 -31.32 9.95 -58.64
CA ILE A 226 -30.54 11.01 -59.31
C ILE A 226 -30.32 10.72 -60.82
N ARG A 227 -31.10 9.80 -61.41
CA ARG A 227 -31.20 9.57 -62.85
C ARG A 227 -32.66 9.69 -63.27
#